data_AF-A0A950HZE1-F1
#
_entry.id   AF-A0A950HZE1-F1
#
_cell.length_a   1.000
_cell.length_b   1.000
_cell.length_c   1.000
_cell.angle_alpha   90.00
_cell.angle_beta   90.00
_cell.angle_gamma   90.00
#
_symmetry.space_group_name_H-M   'P 1'
#
loop_
_entity.id
_entity.type
_entity.pdbx_description
1 polymer ?
#
loop_
_entity_poly.entity_id
_entity_poly.type
_entity_poly.pdbx_seq_one_letter_code
_entity_poly.pdbx_strand_id
1 'polypeptide(L)'
;PTPTPTPTPTPTPTPTPTPTPTPTPTPTPTPTPTPTPTPTPTPTPTPTPTPTPTPTPTSLIVNGGFESGASGWSDPDGDIGYWADEPAYAGNYDAWLGGAVSLNDMVYQTITIPASAKVATLSFYLHIDSQEGTSKAYDTFAIQVRNTSGTVLKTLATFSNVNQAAGYQLHSYDVSAFKGQTVEIYFNAVNDYEYPTSFVIDNVSVIAK
;
A
#
# COMPACT_ATOMS: atom_id res chain seq x y z
N PRO A 1 40.58 -136.94 54.58
CA PRO A 1 39.14 -136.68 54.30
C PRO A 1 38.95 -135.25 53.77
N THR A 2 38.61 -135.14 52.49
CA THR A 2 38.48 -133.87 51.74
C THR A 2 37.04 -133.38 51.82
N PRO A 3 36.75 -132.17 52.35
CA PRO A 3 35.44 -131.56 52.20
C PRO A 3 35.33 -130.73 50.91
N THR A 4 34.13 -130.84 50.35
CA THR A 4 33.58 -130.42 49.05
C THR A 4 33.63 -128.90 48.79
N PRO A 5 33.87 -128.45 47.54
CA PRO A 5 33.76 -127.03 47.19
C PRO A 5 32.31 -126.51 47.25
N THR A 6 32.15 -125.35 47.88
CA THR A 6 30.89 -124.59 48.00
C THR A 6 30.49 -123.98 46.64
N PRO A 7 29.21 -124.03 46.23
CA PRO A 7 28.78 -123.47 44.96
C PRO A 7 28.87 -121.93 44.94
N THR A 8 29.35 -121.40 43.81
CA THR A 8 29.41 -119.96 43.50
C THR A 8 28.01 -119.42 43.21
N PRO A 9 27.61 -118.26 43.77
CA PRO A 9 26.29 -117.69 43.51
C PRO A 9 26.12 -117.25 42.05
N THR A 10 24.94 -117.53 41.50
CA THR A 10 24.50 -117.12 40.16
C THR A 10 24.22 -115.61 40.13
N PRO A 11 24.64 -114.87 39.09
CA PRO A 11 24.39 -113.44 38.99
C PRO A 11 22.90 -113.13 38.82
N THR A 12 22.41 -112.15 39.58
CA THR A 12 21.05 -111.60 39.53
C THR A 12 20.84 -110.82 38.21
N PRO A 13 19.70 -110.98 37.51
CA PRO A 13 19.43 -110.23 36.29
C PRO A 13 19.31 -108.72 36.54
N THR A 14 19.93 -107.93 35.68
CA THR A 14 19.87 -106.46 35.67
C THR A 14 18.49 -105.99 35.20
N PRO A 15 17.84 -105.02 35.88
CA PRO A 15 16.53 -104.52 35.45
C PRO A 15 16.62 -103.79 34.11
N THR A 16 15.64 -104.06 33.24
CA THR A 16 15.45 -103.38 31.95
C THR A 16 14.98 -101.93 32.16
N PRO A 17 15.55 -100.93 31.45
CA PRO A 17 15.13 -99.54 31.63
C PRO A 17 13.69 -99.30 31.15
N THR A 18 12.91 -98.61 31.97
CA THR A 18 11.55 -98.16 31.69
C THR A 18 11.56 -97.06 30.61
N PRO A 19 10.66 -97.08 29.61
CA PRO A 19 10.62 -96.04 28.58
C PRO A 19 10.26 -94.68 29.17
N THR A 20 11.03 -93.66 28.78
CA THR A 20 10.81 -92.26 29.16
C THR A 20 9.56 -91.72 28.45
N PRO A 21 8.65 -91.01 29.15
CA PRO A 21 7.45 -90.45 28.53
C PRO A 21 7.81 -89.42 27.46
N THR A 22 7.13 -89.52 26.32
CA THR A 22 7.24 -88.56 25.21
C THR A 22 6.63 -87.21 25.62
N PRO A 23 7.30 -86.07 25.39
CA PRO A 23 6.76 -84.77 25.76
C PRO A 23 5.50 -84.44 24.95
N THR A 24 4.46 -83.98 25.65
CA THR A 24 3.21 -83.47 25.08
C THR A 24 3.49 -82.19 24.27
N PRO A 25 2.92 -82.02 23.06
CA PRO A 25 3.13 -80.82 22.26
C PRO A 25 2.58 -79.58 22.98
N THR A 26 3.41 -78.54 23.08
CA THR A 26 3.04 -77.23 23.62
C THR A 26 2.07 -76.53 22.65
N PRO A 27 0.95 -75.95 23.13
CA PRO A 27 0.02 -75.23 22.27
C PRO A 27 0.72 -74.04 21.59
N THR A 28 0.52 -73.93 20.28
CA THR A 28 1.01 -72.82 19.47
C THR A 28 0.25 -71.53 19.85
N PRO A 29 0.93 -70.39 20.07
CA PRO A 29 0.25 -69.16 20.44
C PRO A 29 -0.67 -68.69 19.31
N THR A 30 -1.93 -68.40 19.67
CA THR A 30 -2.93 -67.79 18.78
C THR A 30 -2.47 -66.37 18.39
N PRO A 31 -2.53 -65.97 17.11
CA PRO A 31 -2.14 -64.63 16.71
C PRO A 31 -3.03 -63.57 17.38
N THR A 32 -2.40 -62.60 18.02
CA THR A 32 -3.05 -61.43 18.62
C THR A 32 -3.66 -60.58 17.51
N PRO A 33 -4.93 -60.12 17.64
CA PRO A 33 -5.55 -59.26 16.64
C PRO A 33 -4.74 -57.97 16.46
N THR A 34 -4.43 -57.64 15.21
CA THR A 34 -3.77 -56.40 14.84
C THR A 34 -4.72 -55.22 15.13
N PRO A 35 -4.27 -54.15 15.82
CA PRO A 35 -5.13 -53.00 16.09
C PRO A 35 -5.59 -52.36 14.77
N THR A 36 -6.91 -52.20 14.63
CA THR A 36 -7.52 -51.47 13.52
C THR A 36 -7.07 -50.00 13.57
N PRO A 37 -6.63 -49.41 12.44
CA PRO A 37 -6.21 -48.01 12.43
C PRO A 37 -7.38 -47.09 12.82
N THR A 38 -7.17 -46.26 13.84
CA THR A 38 -8.11 -45.22 14.23
C THR A 38 -8.21 -44.17 13.12
N PRO A 39 -9.41 -43.75 12.70
CA PRO A 39 -9.55 -42.71 11.68
C PRO A 39 -8.89 -41.41 12.15
N THR A 40 -8.00 -40.88 11.32
CA THR A 40 -7.36 -39.59 11.55
C THR A 40 -8.41 -38.48 11.46
N PRO A 41 -8.48 -37.53 12.40
CA PRO A 41 -9.45 -36.44 12.33
C PRO A 41 -9.24 -35.63 11.05
N THR A 42 -10.33 -35.41 10.32
CA THR A 42 -10.33 -34.55 9.13
C THR A 42 -10.08 -33.10 9.57
N PRO A 43 -9.15 -32.36 8.94
CA PRO A 43 -8.90 -30.97 9.32
C PRO A 43 -10.15 -30.13 9.10
N THR A 44 -10.56 -29.41 10.14
CA THR A 44 -11.66 -28.44 10.08
C THR A 44 -11.26 -27.30 9.12
N PRO A 45 -12.14 -26.88 8.19
CA PRO A 45 -11.83 -25.77 7.29
C PRO A 45 -11.53 -24.51 8.11
N THR A 46 -10.38 -23.90 7.85
CA THR A 46 -10.00 -22.61 8.44
C THR A 46 -10.95 -21.54 7.91
N PRO A 47 -11.51 -20.66 8.77
CA PRO A 47 -12.38 -19.59 8.30
C PRO A 47 -11.63 -18.72 7.30
N THR A 48 -12.23 -18.53 6.12
CA THR A 48 -11.70 -17.61 5.11
C THR A 48 -11.77 -16.18 5.66
N PRO A 49 -10.69 -15.39 5.58
CA PRO A 49 -10.72 -14.01 6.07
C PRO A 49 -11.81 -13.23 5.31
N THR A 50 -12.70 -12.59 6.06
CA THR A 50 -13.70 -11.68 5.51
C THR A 50 -12.98 -10.51 4.83
N PRO A 51 -13.32 -10.12 3.60
CA PRO A 51 -12.70 -8.98 2.95
C PRO A 51 -12.97 -7.70 3.76
N THR A 52 -11.92 -7.02 4.17
CA THR A 52 -12.02 -5.70 4.78
C THR A 52 -12.57 -4.72 3.73
N PRO A 53 -13.58 -3.89 4.04
CA PRO A 53 -14.09 -2.90 3.11
C PRO A 53 -12.94 -1.99 2.65
N THR A 54 -12.80 -1.81 1.35
CA THR A 54 -11.83 -0.85 0.79
C THR A 54 -12.40 0.56 1.02
N PRO A 55 -11.68 1.47 1.70
CA PRO A 55 -12.19 2.82 1.91
C PRO A 55 -12.40 3.51 0.55
N THR A 56 -13.52 4.23 0.43
CA THR A 56 -13.77 5.08 -0.73
C THR A 56 -12.68 6.15 -0.80
N PRO A 57 -11.97 6.31 -1.93
CA PRO A 57 -10.92 7.31 -2.04
C PRO A 57 -11.52 8.72 -1.93
N THR A 58 -11.19 9.41 -0.85
CA THR A 58 -11.48 10.83 -0.64
C THR A 58 -10.24 11.67 -0.95
N SER A 59 -10.44 12.88 -1.46
CA SER A 59 -9.34 13.84 -1.63
C SER A 59 -8.75 14.21 -0.27
N LEU A 60 -7.42 14.32 -0.21
CA LEU A 60 -6.68 14.88 0.93
C LEU A 60 -6.68 16.40 0.91
N ILE A 61 -6.92 17.01 -0.27
CA ILE A 61 -7.15 18.44 -0.40
C ILE A 61 -8.59 18.73 0.01
N VAL A 62 -8.76 19.66 0.94
CA VAL A 62 -10.06 20.25 1.30
C VAL A 62 -10.30 21.51 0.47
N ASN A 63 -11.58 21.78 0.15
CA ASN A 63 -11.99 22.98 -0.59
C ASN A 63 -11.17 23.16 -1.89
N GLY A 64 -10.99 22.07 -2.63
CA GLY A 64 -10.17 22.06 -3.84
C GLY A 64 -10.73 22.85 -5.01
N GLY A 65 -12.05 23.05 -5.03
CA GLY A 65 -12.74 23.93 -5.98
C GLY A 65 -13.01 25.32 -5.42
N PHE A 66 -12.36 25.70 -4.31
CA PHE A 66 -12.34 27.06 -3.77
C PHE A 66 -13.66 27.73 -3.38
N GLU A 67 -14.81 27.07 -3.50
CA GLU A 67 -16.16 27.59 -3.18
C GLU A 67 -16.36 28.06 -1.73
N SER A 68 -15.42 27.78 -0.83
CA SER A 68 -15.37 28.34 0.53
C SER A 68 -14.26 29.38 0.72
N GLY A 69 -13.88 30.09 -0.35
CA GLY A 69 -12.77 31.04 -0.38
C GLY A 69 -11.44 30.35 -0.03
N ALA A 70 -10.55 31.06 0.66
CA ALA A 70 -9.26 30.51 1.10
C ALA A 70 -9.34 29.50 2.27
N SER A 71 -10.53 29.00 2.64
CA SER A 71 -10.66 28.05 3.75
C SER A 71 -9.84 26.78 3.49
N GLY A 72 -8.93 26.46 4.41
CA GLY A 72 -8.00 25.33 4.30
C GLY A 72 -6.78 25.59 3.43
N TRP A 73 -6.68 26.75 2.79
CA TRP A 73 -5.56 27.17 1.96
C TRP A 73 -4.76 28.27 2.64
N SER A 74 -3.45 28.29 2.38
CA SER A 74 -2.64 29.48 2.60
C SER A 74 -2.63 30.28 1.30
N ASP A 75 -3.10 31.52 1.40
CA ASP A 75 -3.25 32.48 0.30
C ASP A 75 -2.85 33.87 0.84
N PRO A 76 -1.55 34.16 0.93
CA PRO A 76 -1.05 35.43 1.47
C PRO A 76 -1.28 36.61 0.53
N ASP A 77 -1.46 36.37 -0.76
CA ASP A 77 -1.53 37.40 -1.81
C ASP A 77 -2.98 37.71 -2.22
N GLY A 78 -3.95 36.86 -1.84
CA GLY A 78 -5.37 37.07 -2.07
C GLY A 78 -5.84 36.57 -3.43
N ASP A 79 -5.23 35.48 -3.90
CA ASP A 79 -5.43 34.89 -5.23
C ASP A 79 -6.73 34.09 -5.32
N ILE A 80 -7.27 33.62 -4.18
CA ILE A 80 -8.48 32.80 -4.14
C ILE A 80 -9.72 33.69 -4.07
N GLY A 81 -10.54 33.66 -5.12
CA GLY A 81 -11.65 34.59 -5.25
C GLY A 81 -12.67 34.24 -6.34
N TYR A 82 -13.58 35.19 -6.54
CA TYR A 82 -14.55 35.18 -7.64
C TYR A 82 -14.11 36.23 -8.67
N TRP A 83 -13.82 35.81 -9.89
CA TRP A 83 -13.29 36.68 -10.94
C TRP A 83 -14.13 36.53 -12.21
N ALA A 84 -14.69 37.65 -12.69
CA ALA A 84 -15.51 37.62 -13.91
C ALA A 84 -14.64 37.56 -15.17
N ASP A 85 -13.43 38.11 -15.11
CA ASP A 85 -12.48 38.15 -16.23
C ASP A 85 -11.75 36.82 -16.42
N GLU A 86 -11.58 36.06 -15.34
CA GLU A 86 -10.95 34.74 -15.30
C GLU A 86 -11.90 33.77 -14.60
N PRO A 87 -12.93 33.25 -15.30
CA PRO A 87 -13.98 32.45 -14.67
C PRO A 87 -13.50 31.05 -14.29
N ALA A 88 -13.89 30.60 -13.10
CA ALA A 88 -13.64 29.25 -12.59
C ALA A 88 -14.02 28.12 -13.56
N TYR A 89 -13.31 27.00 -13.49
CA TYR A 89 -13.62 25.80 -14.27
C TYR A 89 -15.00 25.22 -13.88
N ALA A 90 -15.30 25.18 -12.58
CA ALA A 90 -16.60 24.79 -12.07
C ALA A 90 -16.94 25.55 -10.79
N GLY A 91 -18.22 25.94 -10.64
CA GLY A 91 -18.63 26.76 -9.51
C GLY A 91 -18.41 28.24 -9.81
N ASN A 92 -17.99 29.00 -8.81
CA ASN A 92 -17.79 30.45 -8.91
C ASN A 92 -16.40 30.89 -8.44
N TYR A 93 -15.68 30.07 -7.67
CA TYR A 93 -14.39 30.43 -7.10
C TYR A 93 -13.26 29.63 -7.73
N ASP A 94 -12.12 30.27 -7.90
CA ASP A 94 -10.87 29.66 -8.33
C ASP A 94 -9.70 30.28 -7.58
N ALA A 95 -8.47 29.85 -7.90
CA ALA A 95 -7.27 30.59 -7.55
C ALA A 95 -6.64 31.16 -8.83
N TRP A 96 -6.58 32.48 -8.92
CA TRP A 96 -5.97 33.22 -10.02
C TRP A 96 -4.63 33.80 -9.56
N LEU A 97 -3.54 33.16 -9.99
CA LEU A 97 -2.18 33.62 -9.69
C LEU A 97 -1.60 34.35 -10.90
N GLY A 98 -0.80 35.38 -10.67
CA GLY A 98 -0.27 36.25 -11.72
C GLY A 98 -1.31 37.27 -12.20
N GLY A 99 -1.46 37.42 -13.52
CA GLY A 99 -2.42 38.38 -14.08
C GLY A 99 -1.99 39.85 -13.98
N ALA A 100 -0.87 40.15 -13.32
CA ALA A 100 -0.20 41.45 -13.37
C ALA A 100 1.32 41.28 -13.43
N VAL A 101 2.00 42.32 -13.94
CA VAL A 101 3.46 42.33 -14.04
C VAL A 101 4.12 42.40 -12.66
N SER A 102 5.31 41.81 -12.54
CA SER A 102 6.19 41.83 -11.37
C SER A 102 5.57 41.21 -10.11
N LEU A 103 4.69 40.23 -10.30
CA LEU A 103 4.08 39.46 -9.22
C LEU A 103 4.85 38.17 -8.93
N ASN A 104 4.74 37.72 -7.67
CA ASN A 104 5.21 36.43 -7.22
C ASN A 104 4.20 35.87 -6.23
N ASP A 105 3.18 35.25 -6.78
CA ASP A 105 2.01 34.83 -6.03
C ASP A 105 2.10 33.35 -5.67
N MET A 106 1.46 32.99 -4.58
CA MET A 106 1.48 31.62 -4.10
C MET A 106 0.19 31.21 -3.42
N VAL A 107 -0.26 29.99 -3.73
CA VAL A 107 -1.27 29.29 -2.94
C VAL A 107 -0.82 27.89 -2.62
N TYR A 108 -1.08 27.42 -1.40
CA TYR A 108 -0.73 26.06 -1.02
C TYR A 108 -1.64 25.48 0.05
N GLN A 109 -1.67 24.16 0.12
CA GLN A 109 -2.32 23.43 1.20
C GLN A 109 -1.39 22.34 1.74
N THR A 110 -1.30 22.28 3.07
CA THR A 110 -0.55 21.23 3.78
C THR A 110 -1.42 19.99 3.93
N ILE A 111 -0.97 18.87 3.38
CA ILE A 111 -1.65 17.57 3.46
C ILE A 111 -0.72 16.49 4.02
N THR A 112 -1.31 15.44 4.58
CA THR A 112 -0.57 14.23 4.96
C THR A 112 -0.94 13.10 4.02
N ILE A 113 0.01 12.59 3.24
CA ILE A 113 -0.23 11.43 2.37
C ILE A 113 -0.07 10.16 3.21
N PRO A 114 -1.10 9.29 3.33
CA PRO A 114 -1.01 8.11 4.17
C PRO A 114 0.13 7.16 3.75
N ALA A 115 0.89 6.65 4.73
CA ALA A 115 1.93 5.65 4.47
C ALA A 115 1.37 4.35 3.88
N SER A 116 0.12 4.02 4.21
CA SER A 116 -0.60 2.84 3.72
C SER A 116 -1.10 2.98 2.29
N ALA A 117 -1.05 4.17 1.69
CA ALA A 117 -1.47 4.35 0.31
C ALA A 117 -0.61 3.48 -0.62
N LYS A 118 -1.23 2.88 -1.62
CA LYS A 118 -0.54 2.24 -2.73
C LYS A 118 -0.10 3.29 -3.72
N VAL A 119 -1.03 4.19 -4.08
CA VAL A 119 -0.81 5.28 -5.03
C VAL A 119 -1.42 6.57 -4.48
N ALA A 120 -0.77 7.71 -4.74
CA ALA A 120 -1.33 9.03 -4.51
C ALA A 120 -1.16 9.90 -5.76
N THR A 121 -2.23 10.55 -6.20
CA THR A 121 -2.25 11.35 -7.44
C THR A 121 -2.78 12.74 -7.15
N LEU A 122 -1.99 13.76 -7.48
CA LEU A 122 -2.43 15.15 -7.56
C LEU A 122 -3.15 15.36 -8.89
N SER A 123 -4.27 16.09 -8.90
CA SER A 123 -4.93 16.57 -10.11
C SER A 123 -5.54 17.95 -9.91
N PHE A 124 -5.55 18.77 -10.95
CA PHE A 124 -6.13 20.11 -10.98
C PHE A 124 -6.41 20.53 -12.42
N TYR A 125 -7.32 21.46 -12.62
CA TYR A 125 -7.51 22.14 -13.89
C TYR A 125 -6.66 23.40 -13.92
N LEU A 126 -6.02 23.68 -15.06
CA LEU A 126 -5.21 24.88 -15.28
C LEU A 126 -5.66 25.58 -16.55
N HIS A 127 -5.93 26.87 -16.46
CA HIS A 127 -6.11 27.78 -17.57
C HIS A 127 -4.97 28.80 -17.56
N ILE A 128 -4.43 29.10 -18.74
CA ILE A 128 -3.32 30.03 -18.92
C ILE A 128 -3.68 30.98 -20.04
N ASP A 129 -3.79 32.25 -19.68
CA ASP A 129 -4.02 33.36 -20.60
C ASP A 129 -2.85 34.35 -20.48
N SER A 130 -2.25 34.71 -21.62
CA SER A 130 -1.07 35.56 -21.64
C SER A 130 -1.25 36.74 -22.59
N GLN A 131 -0.79 37.91 -22.15
CA GLN A 131 -0.60 39.07 -23.03
C GLN A 131 0.78 39.06 -23.69
N GLU A 132 1.60 38.07 -23.37
CA GLU A 132 2.95 37.91 -23.89
C GLU A 132 3.02 37.02 -25.14
N GLY A 133 4.08 37.16 -25.93
CA GLY A 133 4.39 36.25 -27.03
C GLY A 133 4.78 34.85 -26.55
N THR A 134 4.70 33.85 -27.44
CA THR A 134 4.95 32.43 -27.10
C THR A 134 6.37 31.95 -27.44
N SER A 135 7.28 32.84 -27.82
CA SER A 135 8.64 32.47 -28.28
C SER A 135 9.63 32.16 -27.15
N LYS A 136 9.34 32.60 -25.93
CA LYS A 136 10.20 32.40 -24.76
C LYS A 136 9.31 32.33 -23.51
N ALA A 137 9.74 31.56 -22.52
CA ALA A 137 9.13 31.54 -21.19
C ALA A 137 9.66 32.73 -20.38
N TYR A 138 8.82 33.71 -20.10
CA TYR A 138 9.17 34.85 -19.24
C TYR A 138 8.44 34.72 -17.91
N ASP A 139 7.13 34.55 -17.96
CA ASP A 139 6.29 34.27 -16.79
C ASP A 139 6.25 32.77 -16.51
N THR A 140 6.33 32.34 -15.26
CA THR A 140 6.38 30.92 -14.90
C THR A 140 5.38 30.54 -13.82
N PHE A 141 4.87 29.32 -13.91
CA PHE A 141 3.98 28.72 -12.92
C PHE A 141 4.48 27.34 -12.53
N ALA A 142 4.96 27.20 -11.30
CA ALA A 142 5.56 25.97 -10.81
C ALA A 142 4.62 25.24 -9.85
N ILE A 143 4.44 23.94 -10.10
CA ILE A 143 3.71 23.03 -9.22
C ILE A 143 4.74 22.22 -8.44
N GLN A 144 4.72 22.37 -7.12
CA GLN A 144 5.74 21.85 -6.26
C GLN A 144 5.15 21.05 -5.10
N VAL A 145 5.90 20.05 -4.66
CA VAL A 145 5.75 19.44 -3.35
C VAL A 145 6.86 19.99 -2.48
N ARG A 146 6.50 20.66 -1.39
CA ARG A 146 7.45 21.20 -0.41
C ARG A 146 7.29 20.48 0.94
N ASN A 147 8.33 20.49 1.76
CA ASN A 147 8.16 20.15 3.17
C ASN A 147 7.51 21.33 3.91
N THR A 148 7.08 21.12 5.16
CA THR A 148 6.46 22.17 5.98
C THR A 148 7.43 23.26 6.46
N SER A 149 8.68 23.25 6.00
CA SER A 149 9.66 24.31 6.21
C SER A 149 9.90 25.13 4.93
N GLY A 150 9.11 24.89 3.88
CA GLY A 150 9.19 25.57 2.58
C GLY A 150 10.31 25.05 1.66
N THR A 151 11.05 24.01 2.03
CA THR A 151 12.03 23.41 1.12
C THR A 151 11.31 22.66 0.00
N VAL A 152 11.64 22.97 -1.26
CA VAL A 152 11.17 22.22 -2.41
C VAL A 152 11.73 20.80 -2.37
N LEU A 153 10.84 19.81 -2.21
CA LEU A 153 11.19 18.39 -2.31
C LEU A 153 11.17 17.93 -3.77
N LYS A 154 10.21 18.44 -4.55
CA LYS A 154 10.09 18.15 -5.99
C LYS A 154 9.28 19.23 -6.69
N THR A 155 9.75 19.64 -7.86
CA THR A 155 8.93 20.34 -8.86
C THR A 155 8.27 19.30 -9.76
N LEU A 156 6.95 19.22 -9.73
CA LEU A 156 6.17 18.27 -10.54
C LEU A 156 6.06 18.73 -11.99
N ALA A 157 5.87 20.04 -12.19
CA ALA A 157 5.87 20.67 -13.49
C ALA A 157 6.16 22.18 -13.37
N THR A 158 6.57 22.78 -14.48
CA THR A 158 6.64 24.22 -14.66
C THR A 158 5.97 24.55 -15.99
N PHE A 159 4.99 25.45 -15.93
CA PHE A 159 4.35 26.06 -17.08
C PHE A 159 4.82 27.49 -17.24
N SER A 160 4.53 28.09 -18.39
CA SER A 160 4.76 29.51 -18.66
C SER A 160 3.72 30.05 -19.64
N ASN A 161 3.81 31.34 -19.94
CA ASN A 161 3.10 32.02 -21.04
C ASN A 161 3.10 31.22 -22.37
N VAL A 162 4.17 30.47 -22.67
CA VAL A 162 4.25 29.67 -23.92
C VAL A 162 3.31 28.47 -23.93
N ASN A 163 2.75 28.11 -22.77
CA ASN A 163 1.81 27.01 -22.60
C ASN A 163 0.34 27.46 -22.70
N GLN A 164 0.07 28.73 -23.01
CA GLN A 164 -1.29 29.22 -23.18
C GLN A 164 -2.08 28.36 -24.17
N ALA A 165 -3.31 28.04 -23.79
CA ALA A 165 -4.20 27.18 -24.54
C ALA A 165 -5.65 27.56 -24.24
N ALA A 166 -6.55 27.26 -25.19
CA ALA A 166 -7.97 27.57 -25.02
C ALA A 166 -8.56 26.78 -23.84
N GLY A 167 -9.09 27.52 -22.87
CA GLY A 167 -9.79 27.00 -21.69
C GLY A 167 -8.93 26.13 -20.77
N TYR A 168 -9.59 25.52 -19.79
CA TYR A 168 -8.94 24.69 -18.79
C TYR A 168 -8.47 23.33 -19.34
N GLN A 169 -7.27 22.95 -18.93
CA GLN A 169 -6.68 21.64 -19.17
C GLN A 169 -6.53 20.88 -17.85
N LEU A 170 -6.89 19.60 -17.84
CA LEU A 170 -6.67 18.73 -16.67
C LEU A 170 -5.21 18.29 -16.62
N HIS A 171 -4.56 18.49 -15.48
CA HIS A 171 -3.22 18.00 -15.20
C HIS A 171 -3.24 17.01 -14.04
N SER A 172 -2.41 15.96 -14.14
CA SER A 172 -2.30 14.92 -13.11
C SER A 172 -0.85 14.49 -12.91
N TYR A 173 -0.44 14.34 -11.65
CA TYR A 173 0.93 13.98 -11.28
C TYR A 173 0.95 12.92 -10.18
N ASP A 174 1.88 11.97 -10.30
CA ASP A 174 2.15 10.98 -9.24
C ASP A 174 2.93 11.62 -8.09
N VAL A 175 2.34 11.55 -6.89
CA VAL A 175 2.92 12.03 -5.62
C VAL A 175 3.12 10.89 -4.62
N SER A 176 3.06 9.64 -5.08
CA SER A 176 3.25 8.42 -4.27
C SER A 176 4.64 8.34 -3.59
N ALA A 177 5.63 9.09 -4.07
CA ALA A 177 6.94 9.18 -3.44
C ALA A 177 6.90 9.84 -2.05
N PHE A 178 5.84 10.59 -1.73
CA PHE A 178 5.70 11.35 -0.47
C PHE A 178 4.77 10.67 0.54
N LYS A 179 4.43 9.40 0.33
CA LYS A 179 3.63 8.63 1.29
C LYS A 179 4.30 8.58 2.67
N GLY A 180 3.49 8.71 3.71
CA GLY A 180 3.92 8.79 5.10
C GLY A 180 4.46 10.16 5.52
N GLN A 181 4.43 11.16 4.63
CA GLN A 181 4.94 12.51 4.91
C GLN A 181 3.80 13.52 4.95
N THR A 182 4.00 14.57 5.76
CA THR A 182 3.22 15.80 5.70
C THR A 182 3.96 16.78 4.79
N VAL A 183 3.30 17.21 3.72
CA VAL A 183 3.88 18.02 2.64
C VAL A 183 2.93 19.14 2.26
N GLU A 184 3.46 20.18 1.63
CA GLU A 184 2.69 21.26 1.01
C GLU A 184 2.53 20.95 -0.48
N ILE A 185 1.29 20.95 -0.97
CA ILE A 185 1.01 21.05 -2.40
C ILE A 185 0.98 22.53 -2.73
N TYR A 186 1.98 22.98 -3.47
CA TYR A 186 2.32 24.39 -3.62
C TYR A 186 2.28 24.81 -5.08
N PHE A 187 1.58 25.91 -5.36
CA PHE A 187 1.48 26.56 -6.65
C PHE A 187 2.15 27.93 -6.56
N ASN A 188 3.09 28.21 -7.46
CA ASN A 188 3.88 29.45 -7.45
C ASN A 188 3.83 30.09 -8.83
N ALA A 189 3.26 31.29 -8.96
CA ALA A 189 3.36 32.09 -10.17
C ALA A 189 4.47 33.13 -10.01
N VAL A 190 5.21 33.41 -11.07
CA VAL A 190 6.15 34.53 -11.14
C VAL A 190 5.89 35.22 -12.48
N ASN A 191 5.48 36.48 -12.45
CA ASN A 191 5.40 37.31 -13.64
C ASN A 191 6.57 38.28 -13.68
N ASP A 192 7.17 38.49 -14.84
CA ASP A 192 8.24 39.46 -15.00
C ASP A 192 7.67 40.88 -15.19
N TYR A 193 8.48 41.86 -15.61
CA TYR A 193 8.05 43.25 -15.71
C TYR A 193 7.36 43.61 -17.04
N GLU A 194 7.28 42.69 -18.01
CA GLU A 194 6.77 42.94 -19.37
C GLU A 194 5.57 42.05 -19.70
N TYR A 195 4.37 42.63 -19.63
CA TYR A 195 3.08 41.95 -19.88
C TYR A 195 2.76 40.83 -18.86
N PRO A 196 1.48 40.67 -18.47
CA PRO A 196 1.11 39.63 -17.52
C PRO A 196 0.75 38.31 -18.19
N THR A 197 0.85 37.25 -17.39
CA THR A 197 0.25 35.94 -17.65
C THR A 197 -0.58 35.50 -16.46
N SER A 198 -1.86 35.21 -16.71
CA SER A 198 -2.77 34.60 -15.76
C SER A 198 -2.53 33.10 -15.69
N PHE A 199 -2.40 32.57 -14.47
CA PHE A 199 -2.39 31.14 -14.19
C PHE A 199 -3.54 30.81 -13.25
N VAL A 200 -4.65 30.31 -13.80
CA VAL A 200 -5.87 30.06 -13.04
C VAL A 200 -6.01 28.57 -12.79
N ILE A 201 -6.09 28.18 -11.51
CA ILE A 201 -6.29 26.78 -11.12
C ILE A 201 -7.62 26.58 -10.42
N ASP A 202 -8.21 25.41 -10.65
CA ASP A 202 -9.45 25.00 -10.02
C ASP A 202 -9.53 23.47 -9.84
N ASN A 203 -10.42 23.02 -8.96
CA ASN A 203 -10.70 21.62 -8.65
C ASN A 203 -9.44 20.81 -8.31
N VAL A 204 -8.60 21.35 -7.44
CA VAL A 204 -7.39 20.70 -6.94
C VAL A 204 -7.76 19.52 -6.04
N SER A 205 -7.16 18.36 -6.29
CA SER A 205 -7.39 17.16 -5.49
C SER A 205 -6.12 16.33 -5.36
N VAL A 206 -5.94 15.70 -4.20
CA VAL A 206 -4.95 14.63 -4.05
C VAL A 206 -5.67 13.38 -3.58
N ILE A 207 -5.78 12.38 -4.45
CA ILE A 207 -6.46 11.14 -4.15
C ILE A 207 -5.43 10.06 -3.81
N ALA A 208 -5.49 9.53 -2.59
CA ALA A 208 -4.70 8.40 -2.15
C ALA A 208 -5.56 7.12 -2.11
N LYS A 209 -5.07 6.04 -2.70
CA LYS A 209 -5.73 4.72 -2.81
C LYS A 209 -4.89 3.64 -2.18
#